data_AF-A0A847I1H5-F1
#
_entry.id   AF-A0A847I1H5-F1
#
_cell.length_a   1.000
_cell.length_b   1.000
_cell.length_c   1.000
_cell.angle_alpha   90.00
_cell.angle_beta   90.00
_cell.angle_gamma   90.00
#
_symmetry.space_group_name_H-M   'P 1'
#
loop_
_entity.id
_entity.type
_entity.pdbx_description
1 polymer ?
#
loop_
_entity_poly.entity_id
_entity_poly.type
_entity_poly.pdbx_seq_one_letter_code
_entity_poly.pdbx_strand_id
1 'polypeptide(L)'
;LTLAYLPEPPPLIGLEEPDRGLHPRLMRDVRDALYRLAYPEQYGESRSPVQVIATTHSPYLVDLFRDHPEEIIIANKHGTEATFERLSDRPDFEKVLEDSSLGEAWYTGILGGVPVQG
;
A
#
# COMPACT_ATOMS: atom_id res chain seq x y z
N LEU A 1 -0.94 -15.72 1.19
CA LEU A 1 0.48 -15.36 0.96
C LEU A 1 1.40 -16.34 1.70
N THR A 2 1.91 -17.39 1.04
CA THR A 2 2.78 -18.41 1.67
C THR A 2 4.10 -17.83 2.20
N LEU A 3 4.59 -16.75 1.58
CA LEU A 3 5.83 -16.06 1.97
C LEU A 3 5.84 -15.58 3.43
N ALA A 4 4.68 -15.23 4.00
CA ALA A 4 4.55 -14.83 5.40
C ALA A 4 4.84 -15.95 6.41
N TYR A 5 5.02 -17.18 5.94
CA TYR A 5 5.24 -18.38 6.75
C TYR A 5 6.60 -19.03 6.48
N LEU A 6 7.51 -18.36 5.76
CA LEU A 6 8.87 -18.84 5.58
C LEU A 6 9.62 -18.79 6.92
N PRO A 7 10.33 -19.86 7.33
CA PRO A 7 11.14 -19.86 8.56
C PRO A 7 12.24 -18.79 8.55
N GLU A 8 12.85 -18.59 7.38
CA GLU A 8 13.87 -17.57 7.14
C GLU A 8 13.50 -16.79 5.86
N PRO A 9 12.68 -15.74 5.95
CA PRO A 9 12.32 -14.94 4.80
C PRO A 9 13.51 -14.09 4.33
N PRO A 10 13.60 -13.73 3.04
CA PRO A 10 14.61 -12.79 2.56
C PRO A 10 14.41 -11.40 3.20
N PRO A 11 15.46 -10.57 3.28
CA PRO A 11 15.37 -9.25 3.91
C PRO A 11 14.47 -8.27 3.15
N LEU A 12 14.19 -8.52 1.87
CA LEU A 12 13.33 -7.72 1.00
C LEU A 12 12.43 -8.62 0.16
N ILE A 13 11.15 -8.27 0.05
CA ILE A 13 10.16 -8.91 -0.82
C ILE A 13 9.45 -7.84 -1.66
N GLY A 14 9.43 -8.05 -2.98
CA GLY A 14 8.57 -7.32 -3.92
C GLY A 14 7.31 -8.13 -4.25
N LEU A 15 6.13 -7.52 -4.14
CA LEU A 15 4.85 -8.14 -4.46
C LEU A 15 4.10 -7.28 -5.47
N GLU A 16 3.88 -7.81 -6.67
CA GLU A 16 2.99 -7.19 -7.64
C GLU A 16 1.54 -7.59 -7.33
N GLU A 17 0.67 -6.60 -7.09
CA GLU A 17 -0.78 -6.77 -6.89
C GLU A 17 -1.15 -7.98 -6.00
N PRO A 18 -0.70 -8.05 -4.73
CA PRO A 18 -0.94 -9.21 -3.86
C PRO A 18 -2.43 -9.43 -3.54
N ASP A 19 -3.27 -8.44 -3.84
CA ASP A 19 -4.72 -8.43 -3.69
C ASP A 19 -5.50 -8.83 -4.95
N ARG A 20 -4.83 -9.01 -6.09
CA ARG A 20 -5.47 -9.27 -7.39
C ARG A 20 -6.38 -10.50 -7.35
N GLY A 21 -7.62 -10.31 -7.79
CA GLY A 21 -8.62 -11.38 -7.88
C GLY A 21 -9.25 -11.79 -6.55
N LEU A 22 -8.89 -11.10 -5.45
CA LEU A 22 -9.51 -11.32 -4.14
C LEU A 22 -10.76 -10.45 -3.97
N HIS A 23 -11.72 -10.97 -3.22
CA HIS A 23 -12.90 -10.20 -2.83
C HIS A 23 -12.48 -9.06 -1.87
N PRO A 24 -13.05 -7.83 -1.96
CA PRO A 24 -12.67 -6.69 -1.11
C PRO A 24 -12.72 -6.96 0.40
N ARG A 25 -13.59 -7.86 0.85
CA ARG A 25 -13.65 -8.32 2.25
C ARG A 25 -12.35 -8.97 2.77
N LEU A 26 -11.46 -9.39 1.88
CA LEU A 26 -10.18 -10.05 2.21
C LEU A 26 -9.00 -9.08 2.24
N MET A 27 -9.18 -7.78 1.94
CA MET A 27 -8.07 -6.82 1.91
C MET A 27 -7.36 -6.70 3.27
N ARG A 28 -8.12 -6.85 4.37
CA ARG A 28 -7.56 -6.88 5.72
C ARG A 28 -6.61 -8.06 5.91
N ASP A 29 -6.99 -9.24 5.45
CA ASP A 29 -6.13 -10.43 5.53
C ASP A 29 -4.86 -10.27 4.69
N VAL A 30 -4.96 -9.61 3.53
CA VAL A 30 -3.79 -9.26 2.69
C VAL A 30 -2.86 -8.34 3.47
N ARG A 31 -3.37 -7.21 3.97
CA ARG A 31 -2.57 -6.24 4.75
C ARG A 31 -1.95 -6.90 5.98
N ASP A 32 -2.70 -7.69 6.73
CA ASP A 32 -2.21 -8.34 7.94
C ASP A 32 -1.10 -9.35 7.61
N ALA A 33 -1.13 -10.00 6.44
CA ALA A 33 -0.02 -10.83 5.96
C ALA A 33 1.23 -10.00 5.60
N LEU A 34 1.06 -8.81 5.02
CA LEU A 34 2.17 -7.87 4.76
C LEU A 34 2.77 -7.35 6.08
N TYR A 35 1.92 -6.99 7.05
CA TYR A 35 2.35 -6.49 8.35
C TYR A 35 3.00 -7.56 9.20
N ARG A 36 2.53 -8.81 9.12
CA ARG A 36 3.24 -9.93 9.73
C ARG A 36 4.66 -10.04 9.19
N LEU A 37 4.87 -9.92 7.87
CA LEU A 37 6.20 -9.91 7.25
C LEU A 37 7.07 -8.74 7.75
N ALA A 38 6.53 -7.52 7.73
CA ALA A 38 7.25 -6.30 8.05
C ALA A 38 7.50 -6.09 9.56
N TYR A 39 6.55 -6.50 10.40
CA TYR A 39 6.52 -6.25 11.85
C TYR A 39 6.31 -7.55 12.64
N PRO A 40 7.18 -8.57 12.50
CA PRO A 40 7.00 -9.90 13.08
C PRO A 40 6.72 -9.91 14.59
N GLU A 41 7.34 -8.99 15.33
CA GLU A 41 7.18 -8.88 16.79
C GLU A 41 5.72 -8.56 17.19
N GLN A 42 4.99 -7.77 16.38
CA GLN A 42 3.57 -7.46 16.61
C GLN A 42 2.67 -8.71 16.46
N TYR A 43 3.19 -9.75 15.82
CA TYR A 43 2.50 -11.03 15.56
C TYR A 43 3.09 -12.18 16.40
N GLY A 44 3.94 -11.89 17.38
CA GLY A 44 4.54 -12.89 18.28
C GLY A 44 5.63 -13.75 17.62
N GLU A 45 6.22 -13.30 16.51
CA GLU A 45 7.30 -14.02 15.83
C GLU A 45 8.68 -13.46 16.21
N SER A 46 9.62 -14.35 16.53
CA SER A 46 11.00 -14.01 16.88
C SER A 46 11.94 -14.15 15.67
N ARG A 47 11.62 -13.45 14.58
CA ARG A 47 12.47 -13.38 13.37
C ARG A 47 12.73 -11.94 12.96
N SER A 48 13.69 -11.72 12.06
CA SER A 48 13.98 -10.41 11.52
C SER A 48 12.79 -9.84 10.69
N PRO A 49 12.53 -8.53 10.79
CA PRO A 49 11.66 -7.78 9.89
C PRO A 49 12.03 -7.96 8.41
N VAL A 50 11.02 -7.94 7.54
CA VAL A 50 11.20 -7.97 6.08
C VAL A 50 10.78 -6.63 5.49
N GLN A 51 11.60 -6.03 4.63
CA GLN A 51 11.16 -4.89 3.83
C GLN A 51 10.20 -5.38 2.75
N VAL A 52 8.96 -4.90 2.76
CA VAL A 52 7.94 -5.27 1.79
C VAL A 52 7.66 -4.08 0.88
N ILE A 53 7.79 -4.29 -0.43
CA ILE A 53 7.34 -3.34 -1.46
C ILE A 53 6.20 -4.01 -2.21
N ALA A 54 5.00 -3.44 -2.10
CA ALA A 54 3.81 -3.99 -2.76
C ALA A 54 3.20 -2.94 -3.69
N THR A 55 2.69 -3.36 -4.84
CA THR A 55 1.85 -2.53 -5.72
C THR A 55 0.39 -2.94 -5.57
N THR A 56 -0.53 -2.01 -5.77
CA THR A 56 -1.97 -2.33 -5.79
C THR A 56 -2.72 -1.35 -6.68
N HIS A 57 -3.84 -1.82 -7.22
CA HIS A 57 -4.85 -0.97 -7.84
C HIS A 57 -6.17 -0.94 -7.04
N SER A 58 -6.19 -1.52 -5.84
CA SER A 58 -7.38 -1.64 -5.02
C SER A 58 -7.54 -0.42 -4.10
N PRO A 59 -8.56 0.43 -4.31
CA PRO A 59 -8.84 1.52 -3.38
C PRO A 59 -9.17 0.98 -1.98
N TYR A 60 -9.73 -0.24 -1.90
CA TYR A 60 -10.05 -0.89 -0.63
C TYR A 60 -8.81 -1.31 0.16
N LEU A 61 -7.71 -1.70 -0.51
CA LEU A 61 -6.46 -1.99 0.18
C LEU A 61 -5.81 -0.70 0.65
N VAL A 62 -5.77 0.31 -0.23
CA VAL A 62 -5.24 1.66 0.07
C VAL A 62 -5.94 2.28 1.28
N ASP A 63 -7.27 2.15 1.40
CA ASP A 63 -8.05 2.62 2.54
C ASP A 63 -7.56 2.08 3.90
N LEU A 64 -6.98 0.89 3.93
CA LEU A 64 -6.51 0.28 5.19
C LEU A 64 -5.21 0.90 5.73
N PHE A 65 -4.59 1.81 4.97
CA PHE A 65 -3.37 2.54 5.31
C PHE A 65 -3.63 4.02 5.63
N ARG A 66 -4.89 4.42 5.87
CA ARG A 66 -5.28 5.80 6.19
C ARG A 66 -4.45 6.40 7.33
N ASP A 67 -4.20 5.61 8.37
CA ASP A 67 -3.46 6.03 9.56
C ASP A 67 -1.93 5.86 9.41
N HIS A 68 -1.47 5.38 8.25
CA HIS A 68 -0.06 5.13 7.90
C HIS A 68 0.28 5.73 6.52
N PRO A 69 0.03 7.02 6.27
CA PRO A 69 0.29 7.64 4.97
C PRO A 69 1.78 7.63 4.59
N GLU A 70 2.68 7.50 5.55
CA GLU A 70 4.11 7.35 5.32
C GLU A 70 4.47 6.03 4.61
N GLU A 71 3.61 5.02 4.67
CA GLU A 71 3.80 3.71 4.03
C GLU A 71 3.30 3.70 2.58
N ILE A 72 2.66 4.78 2.11
CA ILE A 72 2.08 4.87 0.78
C ILE A 72 2.96 5.74 -0.12
N ILE A 73 3.32 5.21 -1.28
CA ILE A 73 4.01 5.94 -2.35
C ILE A 73 3.07 6.03 -3.54
N ILE A 74 2.74 7.26 -3.93
CA ILE A 74 1.99 7.54 -5.15
C ILE A 74 2.97 7.58 -6.32
N ALA A 75 2.74 6.72 -7.31
CA ALA A 75 3.49 6.70 -8.55
C ALA A 75 2.73 7.47 -9.65
N ASN A 76 3.26 8.61 -10.07
CA ASN A 76 2.70 9.40 -11.17
C ASN A 76 3.46 9.14 -12.46
N LYS A 77 2.76 9.19 -13.59
CA LYS A 77 3.35 9.07 -14.92
C LYS A 77 3.10 10.34 -15.73
N HIS A 78 4.17 10.96 -16.23
CA HIS A 78 4.14 12.13 -17.08
C HIS A 78 4.86 11.81 -18.40
N GLY A 79 4.10 11.45 -19.43
CA GLY A 79 4.67 10.99 -20.70
C GLY A 79 5.54 9.74 -20.51
N THR A 80 6.86 9.88 -20.67
CA THR A 80 7.86 8.81 -20.48
C THR A 80 8.51 8.82 -19.10
N GLU A 81 8.19 9.79 -18.25
CA GLU A 81 8.77 9.95 -16.92
C GLU A 81 7.81 9.42 -15.83
N ALA A 82 8.41 8.90 -14.75
CA ALA A 82 7.68 8.50 -13.56
C ALA A 82 8.23 9.25 -12.34
N THR A 83 7.34 9.78 -11.52
CA THR A 83 7.68 10.39 -10.23
C THR A 83 7.02 9.62 -9.10
N PHE A 84 7.67 9.63 -7.94
CA PHE A 84 7.23 8.88 -6.76
C PHE A 84 7.23 9.82 -5.57
N GLU A 85 6.08 9.94 -4.92
CA GLU A 85 5.89 10.83 -3.78
C GLU A 85 5.27 10.06 -2.63
N ARG A 86 5.84 10.18 -1.43
CA ARG A 86 5.25 9.61 -0.23
C ARG A 86 4.02 10.42 0.14
N LEU A 87 2.93 9.75 0.47
CA LEU A 87 1.67 10.41 0.73
C LEU A 87 1.74 11.34 1.96
N SER A 88 2.50 10.97 2.99
CA SER A 88 2.75 11.83 4.16
C SER A 88 3.49 13.14 3.87
N ASP A 89 4.16 13.26 2.72
CA ASP A 89 4.90 14.47 2.35
C ASP A 89 3.97 15.51 1.69
N ARG A 90 2.70 15.16 1.44
CA ARG A 90 1.72 16.05 0.85
C ARG A 90 1.14 17.03 1.88
N PRO A 91 1.26 18.35 1.66
CA PRO A 91 0.76 19.34 2.61
C PRO A 91 -0.77 19.42 2.66
N ASP A 92 -1.47 18.94 1.63
CA ASP A 92 -2.92 18.96 1.49
C ASP A 92 -3.62 17.67 1.96
N PHE A 93 -2.86 16.67 2.42
CA PHE A 93 -3.37 15.33 2.74
C PHE A 93 -4.57 15.33 3.69
N GLU A 94 -4.45 15.98 4.86
CA GLU A 94 -5.52 16.03 5.86
C GLU A 94 -6.79 16.66 5.29
N LYS A 95 -6.64 17.74 4.52
CA LYS A 95 -7.75 18.44 3.88
C LYS A 95 -8.46 17.57 2.84
N VAL A 96 -7.70 16.78 2.08
CA VAL A 96 -8.25 15.87 1.06
C VAL A 96 -9.12 14.78 1.70
N LEU A 97 -8.79 14.35 2.92
CA LEU A 97 -9.51 13.31 3.64
C LEU A 97 -10.67 13.80 4.52
N GLU A 98 -10.98 15.10 4.53
CA GLU A 98 -12.13 15.65 5.27
C GLU A 98 -13.46 15.15 4.68
N ASP A 99 -13.53 15.03 3.35
CA ASP A 99 -14.77 14.77 2.62
C ASP A 99 -14.87 13.36 2.02
N SER A 100 -13.82 12.53 2.12
CA SER A 100 -13.77 11.23 1.46
C SER A 100 -12.87 10.20 2.16
N SER A 101 -13.05 8.91 1.83
CA SER A 101 -12.08 7.88 2.23
C SER A 101 -10.77 8.05 1.45
N LEU A 102 -9.68 7.45 1.94
CA LEU A 102 -8.38 7.54 1.27
C LEU A 102 -8.41 6.87 -0.11
N GLY A 103 -9.06 5.72 -0.20
CA GLY A 103 -9.29 4.99 -1.45
C GLY A 103 -10.14 5.78 -2.44
N GLU A 104 -11.16 6.49 -1.96
CA GLU A 104 -12.00 7.37 -2.79
C GLU A 104 -11.22 8.59 -3.29
N ALA A 105 -10.47 9.26 -2.43
CA ALA A 105 -9.59 10.38 -2.80
C ALA A 105 -8.55 9.98 -3.87
N TRP A 106 -8.01 8.76 -3.78
CA TRP A 106 -7.13 8.22 -4.80
C TRP A 106 -7.87 7.86 -6.09
N TYR A 107 -9.01 7.17 -6.00
CA TYR A 107 -9.82 6.76 -7.14
C TYR A 107 -10.29 7.94 -8.01
N THR A 108 -10.69 9.04 -7.37
CA THR A 108 -11.11 10.28 -8.05
C THR A 108 -9.96 11.03 -8.72
N GLY A 109 -8.71 10.67 -8.40
CA GLY A 109 -7.50 11.31 -8.92
C GLY A 109 -7.03 12.52 -8.14
N ILE A 110 -7.69 12.90 -7.04
CA ILE A 110 -7.28 14.04 -6.19
C ILE A 110 -5.84 13.82 -5.66
N LEU A 111 -5.50 12.57 -5.33
CA LEU A 111 -4.17 12.19 -4.86
C LEU A 111 -3.17 11.90 -5.98
N GLY A 112 -3.56 11.97 -7.25
CA GLY A 112 -2.72 11.53 -8.37
C GLY A 112 -2.63 10.01 -8.48
N GLY A 113 -1.62 9.52 -9.19
CA GLY A 113 -1.41 8.08 -9.41
C GLY A 113 -2.49 7.40 -10.26
N VAL A 114 -3.28 8.19 -10.97
CA VAL A 114 -4.33 7.72 -11.90
C VAL A 114 -3.88 7.92 -13.35
N PRO A 115 -4.42 7.15 -14.32
CA PRO A 115 -4.11 7.34 -15.73
C PRO A 115 -4.45 8.75 -16.20
N VAL A 116 -3.48 9.45 -16.81
CA VAL A 116 -3.73 10.68 -17.55
C VAL A 116 -4.48 10.36 -18.85
N GLN A 117 -5.56 11.08 -19.12
CA GLN A 117 -6.17 11.06 -20.46
C GLN A 117 -5.18 11.68 -21.44
N GLY A 118 -4.75 10.89 -22.42
CA GLY A 118 -3.87 11.33 -23.50
C GLY A 118 -4.58 12.18 -24.53
#